data_AF-A0A0D5M045-F1
#
_entry.id   AF-A0A0D5M045-F1
#
_cell.length_a   1.000
_cell.length_b   1.000
_cell.length_c   1.000
_cell.angle_alpha   90.00
_cell.angle_beta   90.00
_cell.angle_gamma   90.00
#
_symmetry.space_group_name_H-M   'P 1'
#
loop_
_entity.id
_entity.type
_entity.pdbx_description
1 polymer ?
#
loop_
_entity_poly.entity_id
_entity_poly.type
_entity_poly.pdbx_seq_one_letter_code
_entity_poly.pdbx_strand_id
1 'polypeptide(L)'
;MIALLNAYRYRMLIPVNRTTRVLAGLTAALLLALVWAAASGALGISPWEVLRGQEDPFSVQVWWQLRLPRLLLGVAVGAMLAGSGAAMQGLFRNPLADPTLLGLASGAGLFVAVWIVLFQDSGAGSLYGQFAAGFLGALCVCLIGFGIAKRQGGGSAAVMTLLLAGLAINTLAGAGGGVLAFIASDEQLRQLSLWGMGTLTNALWRTTALALVLIAAALWLLMRSARELDLLQLGEATAHAAGLDASHLKRRVVIATSLGVGICVALTGVIGFLGLLVPHCLRLWLGPGHRLLLPASMLGGALLLVVADTLARTVAAPAEIPVGLLTSLLGGPYFLYLLMRRNRAC
;
A
#
# COMPACT_ATOMS: atom_id res chain seq x y z
N MET A 1 4.13 50.46 -17.08
CA MET A 1 5.03 49.43 -17.65
C MET A 1 6.14 48.96 -16.69
N ILE A 2 6.06 49.25 -15.37
CA ILE A 2 7.06 48.79 -14.37
C ILE A 2 6.41 47.93 -13.25
N ALA A 3 5.08 47.83 -13.18
CA ALA A 3 4.37 47.04 -12.17
C ALA A 3 4.11 45.56 -12.55
N LEU A 4 4.41 45.14 -13.79
CA LEU A 4 4.12 43.78 -14.28
C LEU A 4 5.30 42.81 -14.20
N LEU A 5 6.49 43.26 -13.77
CA LEU A 5 7.69 42.42 -13.72
C LEU A 5 7.96 41.76 -12.36
N ASN A 6 7.15 42.04 -11.33
CA ASN A 6 7.36 41.47 -9.99
C ASN A 6 6.59 40.17 -9.70
N ALA A 7 5.80 39.65 -10.65
CA ALA A 7 5.02 38.42 -10.45
C ALA A 7 5.79 37.12 -10.78
N TYR A 8 6.98 37.18 -11.38
CA TYR A 8 7.75 36.01 -11.84
C TYR A 8 8.91 35.62 -10.91
N ARG A 9 8.69 35.65 -9.59
CA ARG A 9 9.69 35.20 -8.61
C ARG A 9 9.15 34.17 -7.61
N TYR A 10 8.25 33.28 -8.03
CA TYR A 10 8.05 32.01 -7.33
C TYR A 10 9.19 31.05 -7.68
N ARG A 11 10.35 31.27 -7.07
CA ARG A 11 11.38 30.25 -6.93
C ARG A 11 10.75 29.11 -6.12
N MET A 12 10.33 28.05 -6.80
CA MET A 12 9.91 26.78 -6.19
C MET A 12 11.12 26.00 -5.66
N LEU A 13 12.01 26.70 -4.95
CA LEU A 13 13.06 26.11 -4.14
C LEU A 13 12.42 25.92 -2.77
N ILE A 14 11.84 24.74 -2.52
CA ILE A 14 11.68 24.30 -1.14
C ILE A 14 13.09 24.43 -0.54
N PRO A 15 13.31 25.28 0.49
CA PRO A 15 14.64 25.37 1.08
C PRO A 15 14.98 23.96 1.52
N VAL A 16 16.15 23.45 1.13
CA VAL A 16 16.59 22.06 1.40
C VAL A 16 16.34 21.69 2.88
N ASN A 17 16.43 22.67 3.77
CA ASN A 17 16.09 22.59 5.18
C ASN A 17 14.65 22.15 5.51
N ARG A 18 13.62 22.45 4.71
CA ARG A 18 12.24 21.98 4.96
C ARG A 18 12.08 20.51 4.58
N THR A 19 12.55 20.10 3.41
CA THR A 19 12.51 18.70 2.96
C THR A 19 13.24 17.80 3.94
N THR A 20 14.47 18.16 4.32
CA THR A 20 15.27 17.39 5.27
C THR A 20 14.60 17.32 6.65
N ARG A 21 14.04 18.43 7.16
CA ARG A 21 13.32 18.42 8.45
C ARG A 21 12.09 17.52 8.45
N VAL A 22 11.28 17.56 7.39
CA VAL A 22 10.08 16.73 7.27
C VAL A 22 10.46 15.25 7.23
N LEU A 23 11.42 14.88 6.39
CA LEU A 23 11.87 13.49 6.28
C LEU A 23 12.51 13.02 7.57
N ALA A 24 13.38 13.81 8.20
CA ALA A 24 13.99 13.48 9.48
C ALA A 24 12.94 13.30 10.59
N GLY A 25 11.92 14.16 10.64
CA GLY A 25 10.81 14.05 11.60
C GLY A 25 9.99 12.77 11.39
N LEU A 26 9.64 12.44 10.14
CA LEU A 26 8.91 11.21 9.83
C LEU A 26 9.75 9.95 10.11
N THR A 27 11.05 9.98 9.82
CA THR A 27 11.97 8.88 10.15
C THR A 27 12.11 8.73 11.66
N ALA A 28 12.26 9.82 12.42
CA ALA A 28 12.32 9.76 13.88
C ALA A 28 11.02 9.20 14.47
N ALA A 29 9.86 9.66 13.98
CA ALA A 29 8.56 9.14 14.41
C ALA A 29 8.41 7.64 14.09
N LEU A 30 8.85 7.19 12.91
CA LEU A 30 8.85 5.77 12.54
C LEU A 30 9.77 4.95 13.46
N LEU A 31 10.98 5.43 13.75
CA LEU A 31 11.89 4.73 14.67
C LEU A 31 11.30 4.61 16.09
N LEU A 32 10.68 5.68 16.60
CA LEU A 32 9.98 5.65 17.88
C LEU A 32 8.81 4.65 17.86
N ALA A 33 8.03 4.63 16.78
CA ALA A 33 6.94 3.66 16.61
C ALA A 33 7.46 2.22 16.53
N LEU A 34 8.62 1.98 15.89
CA LEU A 34 9.26 0.66 15.84
C LEU A 34 9.73 0.20 17.22
N VAL A 35 10.35 1.09 18.00
CA VAL A 35 10.76 0.78 19.38
C VAL A 35 9.53 0.43 20.23
N TRP A 36 8.47 1.24 20.14
CA TRP A 36 7.21 0.97 20.83
C TRP A 36 6.58 -0.36 20.38
N ALA A 37 6.47 -0.59 19.07
CA ALA A 37 5.90 -1.80 18.49
C ALA A 37 6.68 -3.07 18.85
N ALA A 38 8.00 -2.97 18.99
CA ALA A 38 8.87 -4.08 19.36
C ALA A 38 8.76 -4.44 20.86
N ALA A 39 8.51 -3.44 21.70
CA ALA A 39 8.29 -3.60 23.15
C ALA A 39 6.85 -3.97 23.51
N SER A 40 5.88 -3.62 22.68
CA SER A 40 4.47 -3.97 22.89
C SER A 40 4.17 -5.44 22.56
N GLY A 41 3.27 -6.07 23.32
CA GLY A 41 2.74 -7.41 23.05
C GLY A 41 2.33 -8.14 24.33
N ALA A 42 1.62 -9.26 24.19
CA ALA A 42 1.05 -10.00 25.33
C ALA A 42 2.09 -10.45 26.37
N LEU A 43 3.32 -10.73 25.93
CA LEU A 43 4.43 -11.15 26.81
C LEU A 43 5.27 -9.99 27.35
N GLY A 44 5.00 -8.73 27.00
CA GLY A 44 5.73 -7.57 27.54
C GLY A 44 7.25 -7.53 27.25
N ILE A 45 7.76 -8.37 26.36
CA ILE A 45 9.19 -8.54 26.08
C ILE A 45 9.85 -7.23 25.66
N SER A 46 10.91 -6.83 26.39
CA SER A 46 11.72 -5.66 26.08
C SER A 46 12.78 -6.02 25.02
N PRO A 47 12.81 -5.34 23.85
CA PRO A 47 13.84 -5.58 22.83
C PRO A 47 15.26 -5.38 23.37
N TRP A 48 15.40 -4.52 24.37
CA TRP A 48 16.68 -4.20 24.98
C TRP A 48 17.20 -5.32 25.87
N GLU A 49 16.30 -6.02 26.57
CA GLU A 49 16.64 -7.16 27.42
C GLU A 49 16.97 -8.39 26.55
N VAL A 50 16.27 -8.55 25.42
CA VAL A 50 16.63 -9.51 24.36
C VAL A 50 18.06 -9.26 23.85
N LEU A 51 18.39 -8.02 23.51
CA LEU A 51 19.73 -7.66 22.99
C LEU A 51 20.84 -7.81 24.03
N ARG A 52 20.55 -7.62 25.32
CA ARG A 52 21.48 -7.83 26.42
C ARG A 52 21.64 -9.30 26.82
N GLY A 53 20.87 -10.21 26.21
CA GLY A 53 20.86 -11.62 26.58
C GLY A 53 20.30 -11.88 27.98
N GLN A 54 19.41 -11.00 28.47
CA GLN A 54 18.81 -11.07 29.80
C GLN A 54 17.43 -11.75 29.80
N GLU A 55 16.89 -12.02 28.62
CA GLU A 55 15.61 -12.70 28.42
C GLU A 55 15.79 -14.21 28.28
N ASP A 56 14.75 -14.96 28.64
CA ASP A 56 14.76 -16.41 28.47
C ASP A 56 14.78 -16.81 26.98
N PRO A 57 15.31 -18.00 26.63
CA PRO A 57 15.43 -18.42 25.23
C PRO A 57 14.11 -18.47 24.46
N PHE A 58 12.99 -18.73 25.13
CA PHE A 58 11.67 -18.77 24.50
C PHE A 58 11.20 -17.36 24.14
N SER A 59 11.36 -16.39 25.03
CA SER A 59 11.06 -14.98 24.76
C SER A 59 11.90 -14.43 23.60
N VAL A 60 13.18 -14.76 23.54
CA VAL A 60 14.05 -14.41 22.40
C VAL A 60 13.53 -15.03 21.10
N GLN A 61 13.12 -16.30 21.12
CA GLN A 61 12.58 -16.98 19.95
C GLN A 61 11.26 -16.38 19.48
N VAL A 62 10.34 -16.06 20.40
CA VAL A 62 9.07 -15.37 20.09
C VAL A 62 9.33 -14.01 19.45
N TRP A 63 10.25 -13.23 20.02
CA TRP A 63 10.61 -11.92 19.48
C TRP A 63 11.21 -12.03 18.07
N TRP A 64 12.16 -12.95 17.88
CA TRP A 64 12.83 -13.16 16.60
C TRP A 64 11.93 -13.77 15.52
N GLN A 65 11.14 -14.80 15.85
CA GLN A 65 10.37 -15.56 14.85
C GLN A 65 8.99 -14.97 14.57
N LEU A 66 8.37 -14.30 15.54
CA LEU A 66 6.99 -13.80 15.40
C LEU A 66 6.92 -12.27 15.29
N ARG A 67 7.69 -11.54 16.12
CA ARG A 67 7.59 -10.06 16.15
C ARG A 67 8.39 -9.38 15.04
N LEU A 68 9.65 -9.74 14.89
CA LEU A 68 10.54 -9.02 13.96
C LEU A 68 10.09 -9.14 12.48
N PRO A 69 9.69 -10.33 11.96
CA PRO A 69 9.15 -10.44 10.61
C PRO A 69 7.89 -9.60 10.43
N ARG A 70 6.98 -9.62 11.41
CA ARG A 70 5.74 -8.84 11.39
C ARG A 70 5.99 -7.34 11.32
N LEU A 71 6.92 -6.82 12.13
CA LEU A 71 7.31 -5.40 12.09
C LEU A 71 7.91 -5.02 10.73
N LEU A 72 8.86 -5.81 10.23
CA LEU A 72 9.52 -5.52 8.96
C LEU A 72 8.54 -5.57 7.79
N LEU A 73 7.63 -6.55 7.79
CA LEU A 73 6.57 -6.65 6.81
C LEU A 73 5.63 -5.43 6.88
N GLY A 74 5.23 -5.01 8.08
CA GLY A 74 4.41 -3.82 8.30
C GLY A 74 5.05 -2.53 7.75
N VAL A 75 6.36 -2.35 7.96
CA VAL A 75 7.11 -1.22 7.37
C VAL A 75 7.06 -1.28 5.84
N ALA A 76 7.40 -2.44 5.26
CA ALA A 76 7.48 -2.60 3.81
C ALA A 76 6.12 -2.40 3.14
N VAL A 77 5.08 -3.05 3.67
CA VAL A 77 3.71 -2.98 3.16
C VAL A 77 3.16 -1.56 3.31
N GLY A 78 3.37 -0.94 4.47
CA GLY A 78 2.90 0.42 4.71
C GLY A 78 3.54 1.43 3.74
N ALA A 79 4.85 1.32 3.54
CA ALA A 79 5.56 2.15 2.57
C ALA A 79 5.10 1.90 1.13
N MET A 80 4.92 0.63 0.75
CA MET A 80 4.50 0.25 -0.60
C MET A 80 3.09 0.75 -0.94
N LEU A 81 2.13 0.56 -0.03
CA LEU A 81 0.74 0.99 -0.25
C LEU A 81 0.64 2.51 -0.35
N ALA A 82 1.25 3.26 0.58
CA ALA A 82 1.21 4.72 0.56
C ALA A 82 2.03 5.33 -0.59
N GLY A 83 3.20 4.75 -0.92
CA GLY A 83 4.01 5.16 -2.06
C GLY A 83 3.32 4.91 -3.40
N SER A 84 2.70 3.74 -3.56
CA SER A 84 1.84 3.42 -4.71
C SER A 84 0.67 4.38 -4.83
N GLY A 85 0.03 4.69 -3.71
CA GLY A 85 -1.00 5.70 -3.59
C GLY A 85 -0.60 7.05 -4.14
N ALA A 86 0.50 7.61 -3.63
CA ALA A 86 1.05 8.88 -4.12
C ALA A 86 1.34 8.85 -5.62
N ALA A 87 1.95 7.76 -6.11
CA ALA A 87 2.31 7.62 -7.52
C ALA A 87 1.09 7.47 -8.42
N MET A 88 0.09 6.67 -8.03
CA MET A 88 -1.17 6.50 -8.76
C MET A 88 -1.97 7.81 -8.79
N GLN A 89 -2.09 8.52 -7.67
CA GLN A 89 -2.76 9.82 -7.62
C GLN A 89 -2.09 10.84 -8.53
N GLY A 90 -0.75 10.86 -8.57
CA GLY A 90 0.02 11.68 -9.51
C GLY A 90 -0.21 11.28 -10.96
N LEU A 91 -0.17 9.98 -11.25
CA LEU A 91 -0.32 9.43 -12.61
C LEU A 91 -1.69 9.72 -13.20
N PHE A 92 -2.74 9.52 -12.40
CA PHE A 92 -4.12 9.75 -12.80
C PHE A 92 -4.56 11.20 -12.65
N ARG A 93 -3.71 12.06 -12.07
CA ARG A 93 -4.06 13.45 -11.71
C ARG A 93 -5.37 13.51 -10.93
N ASN A 94 -5.60 12.50 -10.10
CA ASN A 94 -6.82 12.32 -9.32
C ASN A 94 -6.43 11.99 -7.88
N PRO A 95 -6.70 12.88 -6.90
CA PRO A 95 -6.37 12.64 -5.51
C PRO A 95 -7.13 11.45 -4.89
N LEU A 96 -8.15 10.93 -5.59
CA LEU A 96 -8.94 9.76 -5.17
C LEU A 96 -8.47 8.45 -5.82
N ALA A 97 -7.42 8.47 -6.63
CA ALA A 97 -6.90 7.22 -7.17
C ALA A 97 -6.28 6.38 -6.05
N ASP A 98 -6.66 5.12 -6.00
CA ASP A 98 -6.12 4.13 -5.08
C ASP A 98 -5.58 2.94 -5.90
N PRO A 99 -4.34 2.49 -5.66
CA PRO A 99 -3.78 1.31 -6.31
C PRO A 99 -4.67 0.06 -6.23
N THR A 100 -5.51 -0.08 -5.20
CA THR A 100 -6.41 -1.23 -5.05
C THR A 100 -7.55 -1.23 -6.09
N LEU A 101 -7.87 -0.07 -6.68
CA LEU A 101 -8.98 0.08 -7.65
C LEU A 101 -8.73 -0.58 -9.01
N LEU A 102 -7.49 -0.99 -9.29
CA LEU A 102 -7.15 -1.73 -10.53
C LEU A 102 -7.63 -3.19 -10.51
N GLY A 103 -8.33 -3.62 -9.46
CA GLY A 103 -8.85 -4.98 -9.30
C GLY A 103 -7.81 -5.98 -8.80
N LEU A 104 -6.59 -5.52 -8.47
CA LEU A 104 -5.51 -6.37 -7.97
C LEU A 104 -5.92 -7.11 -6.68
N ALA A 105 -6.56 -6.39 -5.75
CA ALA A 105 -7.02 -6.96 -4.49
C ALA A 105 -8.11 -8.01 -4.68
N SER A 106 -9.09 -7.72 -5.53
CA SER A 106 -10.19 -8.64 -5.84
C SER A 106 -9.70 -9.88 -6.60
N GLY A 107 -8.79 -9.72 -7.55
CA GLY A 107 -8.18 -10.84 -8.27
C GLY A 107 -7.34 -11.75 -7.36
N ALA A 108 -6.55 -11.15 -6.45
CA ALA A 108 -5.85 -11.90 -5.42
C ALA A 108 -6.84 -12.65 -4.51
N GLY A 109 -7.91 -11.98 -4.07
CA GLY A 109 -8.94 -12.57 -3.23
C GLY A 109 -9.66 -13.73 -3.91
N LEU A 110 -9.98 -13.64 -5.20
CA LEU A 110 -10.56 -14.74 -5.96
C LEU A 110 -9.64 -15.96 -5.98
N PHE A 111 -8.36 -15.78 -6.29
CA PHE A 111 -7.42 -16.91 -6.35
C PHE A 111 -7.17 -17.52 -4.97
N VAL A 112 -7.10 -16.70 -3.92
CA VAL A 112 -7.05 -17.19 -2.54
C VAL A 112 -8.32 -17.96 -2.19
N ALA A 113 -9.49 -17.50 -2.64
CA ALA A 113 -10.73 -18.21 -2.43
C ALA A 113 -10.75 -19.57 -3.14
N VAL A 114 -10.28 -19.63 -4.40
CA VAL A 114 -10.11 -20.88 -5.13
C VAL A 114 -9.20 -21.83 -4.35
N TRP A 115 -8.09 -21.32 -3.82
CA TRP A 115 -7.14 -22.11 -3.06
C TRP A 115 -7.73 -22.67 -1.77
N ILE A 116 -8.37 -21.81 -0.96
CA ILE A 116 -8.96 -22.20 0.33
C ILE A 116 -10.12 -23.19 0.12
N VAL A 117 -10.97 -22.98 -0.88
CA VAL A 117 -12.18 -23.80 -1.05
C VAL A 117 -11.88 -25.12 -1.75
N LEU A 118 -11.02 -25.13 -2.77
CA LEU A 118 -10.82 -26.31 -3.63
C LEU A 118 -9.57 -27.14 -3.31
N PHE A 119 -8.57 -26.57 -2.62
CA PHE A 119 -7.26 -27.20 -2.45
C PHE A 119 -6.84 -27.43 -0.99
N GLN A 120 -7.69 -27.12 -0.01
CA GLN A 120 -7.35 -27.24 1.42
C GLN A 120 -6.95 -28.67 1.84
N ASP A 121 -7.62 -29.70 1.31
CA ASP A 121 -7.39 -31.11 1.71
C ASP A 121 -6.27 -31.82 0.93
N SER A 122 -5.70 -31.16 -0.08
CA SER A 122 -4.73 -31.78 -1.00
C SER A 122 -3.34 -32.03 -0.41
N GLY A 123 -3.13 -31.80 0.91
CA GLY A 123 -1.80 -31.79 1.55
C GLY A 123 -0.92 -30.59 1.12
N ALA A 124 -1.28 -29.92 0.03
CA ALA A 124 -0.68 -28.68 -0.44
C ALA A 124 -1.22 -27.44 0.29
N GLY A 125 -2.26 -27.56 1.13
CA GLY A 125 -2.98 -26.51 1.89
C GLY A 125 -2.15 -25.68 2.88
N SER A 126 -0.84 -25.57 2.68
CA SER A 126 0.04 -24.70 3.45
C SER A 126 -0.23 -23.22 3.15
N LEU A 127 0.06 -22.38 4.14
CA LEU A 127 0.05 -20.93 4.06
C LEU A 127 0.79 -20.38 2.83
N TYR A 128 1.86 -21.05 2.39
CA TYR A 128 2.60 -20.69 1.18
C TYR A 128 1.78 -20.82 -0.11
N GLY A 129 0.86 -21.79 -0.15
CA GLY A 129 -0.07 -21.96 -1.26
C GLY A 129 -1.06 -20.80 -1.38
N GLN A 130 -1.59 -20.33 -0.24
CA GLN A 130 -2.45 -19.13 -0.21
C GLN A 130 -1.68 -17.90 -0.70
N PHE A 131 -0.44 -17.71 -0.26
CA PHE A 131 0.41 -16.61 -0.72
C PHE A 131 0.69 -16.69 -2.23
N ALA A 132 1.00 -17.87 -2.75
CA ALA A 132 1.22 -18.09 -4.18
C ALA A 132 -0.05 -17.81 -4.99
N ALA A 133 -1.21 -18.29 -4.53
CA ALA A 133 -2.49 -18.06 -5.17
C ALA A 133 -2.84 -16.56 -5.21
N GLY A 134 -2.72 -15.85 -4.09
CA GLY A 134 -2.96 -14.41 -4.03
C GLY A 134 -2.03 -13.62 -4.95
N PHE A 135 -0.75 -13.98 -4.98
CA PHE A 135 0.22 -13.35 -5.87
C PHE A 135 -0.11 -13.60 -7.35
N LEU A 136 -0.44 -14.85 -7.71
CA LEU A 136 -0.85 -15.21 -9.07
C LEU A 136 -2.13 -14.48 -9.49
N GLY A 137 -3.12 -14.37 -8.59
CA GLY A 137 -4.34 -13.60 -8.85
C GLY A 137 -4.06 -12.12 -9.13
N ALA A 138 -3.23 -11.48 -8.31
CA ALA A 138 -2.80 -10.10 -8.54
C ALA A 138 -2.00 -9.95 -9.85
N LEU A 139 -1.11 -10.90 -10.14
CA LEU A 139 -0.32 -10.90 -11.37
C LEU A 139 -1.21 -11.05 -12.61
N CYS A 140 -2.18 -11.97 -12.59
CA CYS A 140 -3.16 -12.15 -13.66
C CYS A 140 -3.90 -10.84 -13.97
N VAL A 141 -4.39 -10.16 -12.93
CA VAL A 141 -5.05 -8.85 -13.09
C VAL A 141 -4.10 -7.80 -13.67
N CYS A 142 -2.86 -7.75 -13.19
CA CYS A 142 -1.84 -6.85 -13.73
C CYS A 142 -1.60 -7.09 -15.22
N LEU A 143 -1.48 -8.35 -15.65
CA LEU A 143 -1.26 -8.72 -17.05
C LEU A 143 -2.46 -8.36 -17.93
N ILE A 144 -3.69 -8.60 -17.45
CA ILE A 144 -4.91 -8.20 -18.15
C ILE A 144 -4.96 -6.68 -18.32
N GLY A 145 -4.76 -5.92 -17.24
CA GLY A 145 -4.74 -4.46 -17.28
C GLY A 145 -3.67 -3.91 -18.22
N PHE A 146 -2.46 -4.48 -18.19
CA PHE A 146 -1.38 -4.10 -19.09
C PHE A 146 -1.71 -4.41 -20.56
N GLY A 147 -2.31 -5.57 -20.84
CA GLY A 147 -2.76 -5.95 -22.19
C GLY A 147 -3.80 -4.98 -22.75
N ILE A 148 -4.77 -4.58 -21.92
CA ILE A 148 -5.80 -3.60 -22.27
C ILE A 148 -5.17 -2.23 -22.54
N ALA A 149 -4.29 -1.76 -21.65
CA ALA A 149 -3.62 -0.47 -21.79
C ALA A 149 -2.75 -0.39 -23.06
N LYS A 150 -2.04 -1.47 -23.40
CA LYS A 150 -1.18 -1.53 -24.60
C LYS A 150 -1.98 -1.35 -25.89
N ARG A 151 -3.22 -1.85 -25.95
CA ARG A 151 -4.08 -1.76 -27.14
C ARG A 151 -4.61 -0.34 -27.42
N GLN A 152 -4.58 0.57 -26.43
CA GLN A 152 -5.15 1.91 -26.55
C GLN A 152 -4.15 3.05 -26.81
N GLY A 153 -2.87 2.75 -27.04
CA GLY A 153 -1.91 3.76 -27.50
C GLY A 153 -1.51 4.84 -26.48
N GLY A 154 -1.76 4.65 -25.18
CA GLY A 154 -1.07 5.41 -24.11
C GLY A 154 -1.65 6.78 -23.68
N GLY A 155 -2.84 7.17 -24.16
CA GLY A 155 -3.48 8.46 -23.82
C GLY A 155 -4.39 8.46 -22.57
N SER A 156 -5.20 9.53 -22.43
CA SER A 156 -6.23 9.63 -21.38
C SER A 156 -7.36 8.60 -21.53
N ALA A 157 -7.65 8.14 -22.76
CA ALA A 157 -8.58 7.05 -23.03
C ALA A 157 -8.13 5.70 -22.41
N ALA A 158 -6.81 5.44 -22.44
CA ALA A 158 -6.23 4.24 -21.84
C ALA A 158 -6.41 4.22 -20.31
N VAL A 159 -6.36 5.40 -19.67
CA VAL A 159 -6.62 5.57 -18.23
C VAL A 159 -8.08 5.25 -17.89
N MET A 160 -9.04 5.84 -18.59
CA MET A 160 -10.46 5.55 -18.34
C MET A 160 -10.78 4.07 -18.56
N THR A 161 -10.17 3.47 -19.58
CA THR A 161 -10.40 2.04 -19.84
C THR A 161 -9.75 1.14 -18.81
N LEU A 162 -8.60 1.52 -18.24
CA LEU A 162 -8.04 0.81 -17.08
C LEU A 162 -8.97 0.85 -15.87
N LEU A 163 -9.65 1.97 -15.63
CA LEU A 163 -10.64 2.09 -14.55
C LEU A 163 -11.88 1.21 -14.82
N LEU A 164 -12.42 1.24 -16.04
CA LEU A 164 -13.54 0.38 -16.43
C LEU A 164 -13.18 -1.11 -16.41
N ALA A 165 -11.96 -1.47 -16.82
CA ALA A 165 -11.44 -2.82 -16.72
C ALA A 165 -11.31 -3.26 -15.26
N GLY A 166 -10.77 -2.39 -14.39
CA GLY A 166 -10.71 -2.64 -12.95
C GLY A 166 -12.09 -2.87 -12.34
N LEU A 167 -13.08 -2.07 -12.73
CA LEU A 167 -14.48 -2.26 -12.34
C LEU A 167 -14.99 -3.64 -12.77
N ALA A 168 -14.82 -4.01 -14.04
CA ALA A 168 -15.25 -5.31 -14.56
C ALA A 168 -14.55 -6.49 -13.85
N ILE A 169 -13.24 -6.37 -13.58
CA ILE A 169 -12.47 -7.37 -12.84
C ILE A 169 -13.00 -7.50 -11.41
N ASN A 170 -13.31 -6.38 -10.75
CA ASN A 170 -13.89 -6.40 -9.40
C ASN A 170 -15.24 -7.11 -9.38
N THR A 171 -16.12 -6.86 -10.34
CA THR A 171 -17.42 -7.54 -10.42
C THR A 171 -17.26 -9.04 -10.69
N LEU A 172 -16.40 -9.42 -11.63
CA LEU A 172 -16.14 -10.83 -11.95
C LEU A 172 -15.51 -11.57 -10.76
N ALA A 173 -14.51 -10.97 -10.12
CA ALA A 173 -13.86 -11.54 -8.94
C ALA A 173 -14.80 -11.61 -7.74
N GLY A 174 -15.66 -10.61 -7.55
CA GLY A 174 -16.69 -10.62 -6.52
C GLY A 174 -17.74 -11.72 -6.75
N ALA A 175 -18.22 -11.88 -7.98
CA ALA A 175 -19.15 -12.95 -8.34
C ALA A 175 -18.52 -14.35 -8.16
N GLY A 176 -17.29 -14.53 -8.66
CA GLY A 176 -16.55 -15.79 -8.48
C GLY A 176 -16.25 -16.11 -7.01
N GLY A 177 -15.84 -15.10 -6.24
CA GLY A 177 -15.66 -15.21 -4.80
C GLY A 177 -16.95 -15.55 -4.07
N GLY A 178 -18.09 -15.00 -4.49
CA GLY A 178 -19.41 -15.31 -3.96
C GLY A 178 -19.85 -16.75 -4.23
N VAL A 179 -19.59 -17.27 -5.43
CA VAL A 179 -19.85 -18.69 -5.75
C VAL A 179 -18.99 -19.61 -4.87
N LEU A 180 -17.72 -19.28 -4.68
CA LEU A 180 -16.81 -20.05 -3.82
C LEU A 180 -17.25 -20.00 -2.36
N ALA A 181 -17.68 -18.83 -1.88
CA ALA A 181 -18.21 -18.67 -0.53
C ALA A 181 -19.51 -19.46 -0.32
N PHE A 182 -20.36 -19.59 -1.35
CA PHE A 182 -21.62 -20.35 -1.27
C PHE A 182 -21.38 -21.86 -1.09
N ILE A 183 -20.32 -22.40 -1.67
CA ILE A 183 -19.97 -23.84 -1.55
C ILE A 183 -18.96 -24.12 -0.44
N ALA A 184 -18.46 -23.08 0.25
CA ALA A 184 -17.47 -23.21 1.31
C ALA A 184 -18.07 -23.78 2.61
N SER A 185 -17.28 -24.57 3.34
CA SER A 185 -17.57 -24.93 4.73
C SER A 185 -17.46 -23.73 5.68
N ASP A 186 -18.02 -23.84 6.89
CA ASP A 186 -17.95 -22.78 7.91
C ASP A 186 -16.51 -22.36 8.25
N GLU A 187 -15.59 -23.33 8.29
CA GLU A 187 -14.16 -23.09 8.52
C GLU A 187 -13.55 -22.27 7.37
N GLN A 188 -13.80 -22.68 6.14
CA GLN A 188 -13.32 -21.99 4.94
C GLN A 188 -13.89 -20.57 4.87
N LEU A 189 -15.18 -20.40 5.14
CA LEU A 189 -15.84 -19.10 5.15
C LEU A 189 -15.22 -18.16 6.20
N ARG A 190 -14.91 -18.68 7.39
CA ARG A 190 -14.17 -17.92 8.41
C ARG A 190 -12.78 -17.52 7.93
N GLN A 191 -12.04 -18.43 7.30
CA GLN A 191 -10.71 -18.12 6.74
C GLN A 191 -10.77 -17.07 5.63
N LEU A 192 -11.75 -17.16 4.72
CA LEU A 192 -11.97 -16.15 3.67
C LEU A 192 -12.27 -14.78 4.26
N SER A 193 -13.13 -14.73 5.27
CA SER A 193 -13.48 -13.50 6.00
C SER A 193 -12.24 -12.87 6.65
N LEU A 194 -11.47 -13.66 7.40
CA LEU A 194 -10.24 -13.18 8.06
C LEU A 194 -9.18 -12.71 7.07
N TRP A 195 -9.00 -13.40 5.95
CA TRP A 195 -8.07 -12.98 4.90
C TRP A 195 -8.49 -11.64 4.27
N GLY A 196 -9.79 -11.47 4.00
CA GLY A 196 -10.33 -10.23 3.44
C GLY A 196 -10.19 -9.02 4.35
N MET A 197 -10.08 -9.22 5.66
CA MET A 197 -9.92 -8.14 6.65
C MET A 197 -8.49 -7.62 6.78
N GLY A 198 -7.51 -8.31 6.21
CA GLY A 198 -6.10 -7.91 6.24
C GLY A 198 -5.42 -8.11 7.61
N THR A 199 -4.32 -8.84 7.64
CA THR A 199 -3.56 -9.16 8.86
C THR A 199 -2.05 -9.27 8.59
N LEU A 200 -1.25 -8.93 9.59
CA LEU A 200 0.21 -9.14 9.58
C LEU A 200 0.63 -10.34 10.43
N THR A 201 -0.32 -11.09 10.98
CA THR A 201 -0.08 -12.20 11.92
C THR A 201 0.66 -13.37 11.25
N ASN A 202 0.45 -13.56 9.96
CA ASN A 202 1.02 -14.66 9.16
C ASN A 202 2.43 -14.36 8.63
N ALA A 203 3.14 -13.37 9.18
CA ALA A 203 4.46 -12.98 8.74
C ALA A 203 5.51 -14.06 9.07
N LEU A 204 6.16 -14.59 8.03
CA LEU A 204 7.25 -15.56 8.15
C LEU A 204 8.55 -14.94 7.64
N TRP A 205 9.70 -15.31 8.20
CA TRP A 205 11.00 -14.81 7.74
C TRP A 205 11.22 -15.01 6.24
N ARG A 206 10.90 -16.20 5.72
CA ARG A 206 11.15 -16.55 4.31
C ARG A 206 10.36 -15.65 3.35
N THR A 207 9.08 -15.44 3.62
CA THR A 207 8.22 -14.59 2.79
C THR A 207 8.49 -13.11 3.01
N THR A 208 8.77 -12.70 4.25
CA THR A 208 9.11 -11.32 4.60
C THR A 208 10.43 -10.90 3.96
N ALA A 209 11.47 -11.73 3.99
CA ALA A 209 12.75 -11.42 3.36
C ALA A 209 12.60 -11.23 1.84
N LEU A 210 11.83 -12.10 1.18
CA LEU A 210 11.52 -11.95 -0.25
C LEU A 210 10.72 -10.65 -0.51
N ALA A 211 9.71 -10.37 0.33
CA ALA A 211 8.91 -9.16 0.23
C ALA A 211 9.76 -7.91 0.37
N LEU A 212 10.68 -7.86 1.34
CA LEU A 212 11.56 -6.71 1.56
C LEU A 212 12.38 -6.37 0.31
N VAL A 213 12.96 -7.38 -0.35
CA VAL A 213 13.76 -7.18 -1.58
C VAL A 213 12.89 -6.68 -2.73
N LEU A 214 11.76 -7.36 -2.99
CA LEU A 214 10.91 -7.03 -4.14
C LEU A 214 10.17 -5.69 -3.95
N ILE A 215 9.68 -5.41 -2.74
CA ILE A 215 9.05 -4.14 -2.39
C ILE A 215 10.09 -3.02 -2.45
N ALA A 216 11.31 -3.20 -1.96
CA ALA A 216 12.35 -2.18 -2.07
C ALA A 216 12.66 -1.83 -3.53
N ALA A 217 12.72 -2.82 -4.42
CA ALA A 217 12.90 -2.59 -5.86
C ALA A 217 11.73 -1.80 -6.46
N ALA A 218 10.48 -2.14 -6.11
CA ALA A 218 9.29 -1.42 -6.56
C ALA A 218 9.25 0.03 -6.04
N LEU A 219 9.51 0.24 -4.75
CA LEU A 219 9.61 1.57 -4.13
C LEU A 219 10.70 2.42 -4.80
N TRP A 220 11.85 1.83 -5.11
CA TRP A 220 12.92 2.53 -5.81
C TRP A 220 12.52 2.98 -7.21
N LEU A 221 11.80 2.15 -7.97
CA LEU A 221 11.24 2.52 -9.27
C LEU A 221 10.23 3.68 -9.16
N LEU A 222 9.39 3.67 -8.11
CA LEU A 222 8.48 4.78 -7.83
C LEU A 222 9.23 6.06 -7.47
N MET A 223 10.26 5.97 -6.63
CA MET A 223 11.11 7.12 -6.27
C MET A 223 11.79 7.75 -7.48
N ARG A 224 12.28 6.94 -8.43
CA ARG A 224 12.84 7.45 -9.69
C ARG A 224 11.81 8.15 -10.57
N SER A 225 10.53 7.84 -10.40
CA SER A 225 9.44 8.44 -11.15
C SER A 225 9.00 9.82 -10.64
N ALA A 226 9.54 10.30 -9.50
CA ALA A 226 9.09 11.53 -8.85
C ALA A 226 9.09 12.76 -9.77
N ARG A 227 10.22 13.03 -10.46
CA ARG A 227 10.36 14.22 -11.31
C ARG A 227 9.47 14.15 -12.55
N GLU A 228 9.36 12.96 -13.12
CA GLU A 228 8.52 12.71 -14.29
C GLU A 228 7.02 12.86 -13.95
N LEU A 229 6.61 12.43 -12.74
CA LEU A 229 5.25 12.65 -12.23
C LEU A 229 4.95 14.14 -12.00
N ASP A 230 5.94 14.92 -11.53
CA ASP A 230 5.82 16.39 -11.42
C ASP A 230 5.65 17.05 -12.79
N LEU A 231 6.44 16.64 -13.79
CA LEU A 231 6.29 17.13 -15.17
C LEU A 231 4.92 16.79 -15.76
N LEU A 232 4.41 15.58 -15.49
CA LEU A 232 3.09 15.15 -15.96
C LEU A 232 1.95 16.03 -15.42
N GLN A 233 2.12 16.68 -14.26
CA GLN A 233 1.11 17.59 -13.71
C GLN A 233 0.90 18.84 -14.58
N LEU A 234 1.87 19.22 -15.43
CA LEU A 234 1.76 20.34 -16.38
C LEU A 234 0.88 20.03 -17.60
N GLY A 235 0.38 18.79 -17.71
CA GLY A 235 -0.37 18.27 -18.85
C GLY A 235 0.49 17.44 -19.79
N GLU A 236 -0.12 16.48 -20.48
CA GLU A 236 0.59 15.53 -21.35
C GLU A 236 1.34 16.21 -22.49
N ALA A 237 0.72 17.21 -23.14
CA ALA A 237 1.35 17.95 -24.24
C ALA A 237 2.58 18.74 -23.77
N THR A 238 2.46 19.48 -22.67
CA THR A 238 3.56 20.26 -22.08
C THR A 238 4.69 19.36 -21.60
N ALA A 239 4.35 18.24 -20.95
CA ALA A 239 5.34 17.29 -20.48
C ALA A 239 6.08 16.61 -21.65
N HIS A 240 5.37 16.26 -22.73
CA HIS A 240 5.98 15.71 -23.94
C HIS A 240 6.94 16.70 -24.60
N ALA A 241 6.56 17.98 -24.71
CA ALA A 241 7.44 19.04 -25.21
C ALA A 241 8.69 19.24 -24.32
N ALA A 242 8.59 18.96 -23.02
CA ALA A 242 9.73 18.95 -22.09
C ALA A 242 10.57 17.66 -22.13
N GLY A 243 10.28 16.73 -23.04
CA GLY A 243 11.03 15.48 -23.24
C GLY A 243 10.54 14.29 -22.43
N LEU A 244 9.36 14.37 -21.80
CA LEU A 244 8.79 13.23 -21.07
C LEU A 244 8.12 12.22 -22.03
N ASP A 245 8.55 10.96 -21.94
CA ASP A 245 7.78 9.83 -22.47
C ASP A 245 6.72 9.40 -21.44
N ALA A 246 5.51 9.95 -21.58
CA ALA A 246 4.40 9.66 -20.67
C ALA A 246 3.97 8.19 -20.70
N SER A 247 4.10 7.51 -21.85
CA SER A 247 3.76 6.10 -22.00
C SER A 247 4.73 5.22 -21.21
N HIS A 248 6.02 5.52 -21.27
CA HIS A 248 7.03 4.84 -20.49
C HIS A 248 6.85 5.06 -18.98
N LEU A 249 6.57 6.29 -18.56
CA LEU A 249 6.26 6.62 -17.16
C LEU A 249 5.04 5.85 -16.65
N LYS A 250 3.92 5.91 -17.38
CA LYS A 250 2.68 5.19 -17.04
C LYS A 250 2.95 3.70 -16.86
N ARG A 251 3.63 3.08 -17.82
CA ARG A 251 3.99 1.66 -17.73
C ARG A 251 4.85 1.35 -16.50
N ARG A 252 5.90 2.13 -16.26
CA ARG A 252 6.82 1.90 -15.13
C ARG A 252 6.09 2.00 -13.78
N VAL A 253 5.26 3.04 -13.62
CA VAL A 253 4.52 3.28 -12.37
C VAL A 253 3.45 2.22 -12.15
N VAL A 254 2.70 1.83 -13.18
CA VAL A 254 1.70 0.76 -13.11
C VAL A 254 2.36 -0.58 -12.78
N ILE A 255 3.46 -0.96 -13.45
CA ILE A 255 4.16 -2.22 -13.16
C ILE A 255 4.70 -2.25 -11.73
N ALA A 256 5.40 -1.19 -11.30
CA ALA A 256 5.96 -1.12 -9.96
C ALA A 256 4.87 -1.19 -8.88
N THR A 257 3.77 -0.47 -9.09
CA THR A 257 2.61 -0.47 -8.19
C THR A 257 1.94 -1.85 -8.16
N SER A 258 1.63 -2.44 -9.31
CA SER A 258 0.95 -3.73 -9.38
C SER A 258 1.75 -4.86 -8.76
N LEU A 259 3.06 -4.92 -9.03
CA LEU A 259 3.93 -5.93 -8.43
C LEU A 259 4.06 -5.74 -6.92
N GLY A 260 4.36 -4.51 -6.48
CA GLY A 260 4.55 -4.23 -5.06
C GLY A 260 3.27 -4.42 -4.24
N VAL A 261 2.13 -3.90 -4.72
CA VAL A 261 0.82 -4.04 -4.07
C VAL A 261 0.34 -5.49 -4.15
N GLY A 262 0.57 -6.19 -5.26
CA GLY A 262 0.24 -7.61 -5.39
C GLY A 262 0.96 -8.48 -4.35
N ILE A 263 2.24 -8.21 -4.09
CA ILE A 263 3.00 -8.87 -3.02
C ILE A 263 2.42 -8.53 -1.65
N CYS A 264 2.08 -7.25 -1.41
CA CYS A 264 1.47 -6.84 -0.16
C CYS A 264 0.16 -7.61 0.09
N VAL A 265 -0.77 -7.57 -0.86
CA VAL A 265 -2.07 -8.24 -0.73
C VAL A 265 -1.94 -9.75 -0.60
N ALA A 266 -1.01 -10.37 -1.34
CA ALA A 266 -0.76 -11.81 -1.23
C ALA A 266 -0.35 -12.21 0.18
N LEU A 267 0.49 -11.42 0.85
CA LEU A 267 1.04 -11.74 2.17
C LEU A 267 0.17 -11.28 3.33
N THR A 268 -0.55 -10.17 3.16
CA THR A 268 -1.27 -9.53 4.26
C THR A 268 -2.78 -9.56 4.10
N GLY A 269 -3.32 -10.05 2.98
CA GLY A 269 -4.70 -9.79 2.62
C GLY A 269 -4.94 -8.32 2.30
N VAL A 270 -6.20 -7.90 2.30
CA VAL A 270 -6.60 -6.55 1.85
C VAL A 270 -6.43 -5.53 2.98
N ILE A 271 -5.45 -4.65 2.84
CA ILE A 271 -5.28 -3.47 3.71
C ILE A 271 -5.74 -2.23 2.95
N GLY A 272 -6.95 -1.76 3.28
CA GLY A 272 -7.59 -0.62 2.64
C GLY A 272 -7.14 0.74 3.18
N PHE A 273 -7.50 1.79 2.44
CA PHE A 273 -7.35 3.22 2.77
C PHE A 273 -5.94 3.76 2.92
N LEU A 274 -4.93 2.95 3.22
CA LEU A 274 -3.58 3.44 3.49
C LEU A 274 -2.96 4.16 2.27
N GLY A 275 -3.14 3.59 1.09
CA GLY A 275 -2.72 4.17 -0.19
C GLY A 275 -3.48 5.44 -0.59
N LEU A 276 -4.65 5.67 0.00
CA LEU A 276 -5.48 6.83 -0.32
C LEU A 276 -5.25 7.96 0.70
N LEU A 277 -5.35 7.62 1.99
CA LEU A 277 -5.31 8.52 3.15
C LEU A 277 -3.96 9.23 3.31
N VAL A 278 -2.88 8.47 3.43
CA VAL A 278 -1.55 9.00 3.77
C VAL A 278 -1.05 10.02 2.74
N PRO A 279 -0.97 9.69 1.43
CA PRO A 279 -0.48 10.65 0.45
C PRO A 279 -1.40 11.86 0.29
N HIS A 280 -2.71 11.69 0.51
CA HIS A 280 -3.64 12.81 0.49
C HIS A 280 -3.39 13.80 1.64
N CYS A 281 -3.31 13.30 2.88
CA CYS A 281 -3.00 14.11 4.06
C CYS A 281 -1.67 14.85 3.91
N LEU A 282 -0.63 14.13 3.49
CA LEU A 282 0.69 14.72 3.29
C LEU A 282 0.72 15.73 2.15
N ARG A 283 -0.08 15.54 1.11
CA ARG A 283 -0.21 16.52 0.02
C ARG A 283 -0.82 17.83 0.52
N LEU A 284 -1.82 17.78 1.40
CA LEU A 284 -2.41 18.98 2.01
C LEU A 284 -1.40 19.75 2.88
N TRP A 285 -0.46 19.06 3.53
CA TRP A 285 0.53 19.67 4.42
C TRP A 285 1.83 20.11 3.72
N LEU A 286 2.33 19.30 2.79
CA LEU A 286 3.63 19.46 2.14
C LEU A 286 3.54 20.09 0.75
N GLY A 287 2.37 20.03 0.12
CA GLY A 287 2.14 20.43 -1.27
C GLY A 287 2.21 19.27 -2.26
N PRO A 288 1.97 19.53 -3.57
CA PRO A 288 1.80 18.50 -4.60
C PRO A 288 3.09 17.89 -5.15
N GLY A 289 4.26 18.45 -4.86
CA GLY A 289 5.54 18.02 -5.45
C GLY A 289 5.96 16.60 -5.03
N HIS A 290 6.04 15.69 -6.01
CA HIS A 290 6.31 14.26 -5.82
C HIS A 290 7.70 13.97 -5.27
N ARG A 291 8.68 14.86 -5.49
CA ARG A 291 10.04 14.71 -4.94
C ARG A 291 10.08 14.59 -3.42
N LEU A 292 9.23 15.33 -2.71
CA LEU A 292 9.08 15.22 -1.26
C LEU A 292 7.89 14.34 -0.89
N LEU A 293 6.79 14.41 -1.66
CA LEU A 293 5.56 13.69 -1.33
C LEU A 293 5.74 12.17 -1.39
N LEU A 294 6.48 11.62 -2.36
CA LEU A 294 6.70 10.16 -2.45
C LEU A 294 7.44 9.59 -1.23
N PRO A 295 8.66 10.06 -0.88
CA PRO A 295 9.37 9.52 0.28
C PRO A 295 8.64 9.81 1.58
N ALA A 296 7.98 10.98 1.70
CA ALA A 296 7.16 11.28 2.87
C ALA A 296 5.96 10.32 2.99
N SER A 297 5.30 9.99 1.87
CA SER A 297 4.18 9.03 1.84
C SER A 297 4.64 7.63 2.22
N MET A 298 5.80 7.19 1.72
CA MET A 298 6.38 5.90 2.09
C MET A 298 6.64 5.81 3.60
N LEU A 299 7.28 6.83 4.19
CA LEU A 299 7.53 6.87 5.63
C LEU A 299 6.23 6.99 6.44
N GLY A 300 5.30 7.84 6.02
CA GLY A 300 4.01 8.02 6.67
C GLY A 300 3.15 6.77 6.63
N GLY A 301 3.20 6.01 5.53
CA GLY A 301 2.48 4.74 5.38
C GLY A 301 3.05 3.64 6.27
N ALA A 302 4.39 3.52 6.30
CA ALA A 302 5.08 2.62 7.22
C ALA A 302 4.73 2.95 8.67
N LEU A 303 4.80 4.24 9.05
CA LEU A 303 4.48 4.71 10.39
C LEU A 303 3.03 4.38 10.77
N LEU A 304 2.07 4.75 9.92
CA LEU A 304 0.66 4.52 10.22
C LEU A 304 0.33 3.03 10.31
N LEU A 305 0.91 2.18 9.45
CA LEU A 305 0.64 0.75 9.51
C LEU A 305 1.27 0.08 10.74
N VAL A 306 2.50 0.46 11.12
CA VAL A 306 3.14 -0.06 12.35
C VAL A 306 2.35 0.35 13.59
N VAL A 307 1.88 1.60 13.65
CA VAL A 307 1.04 2.08 14.75
C VAL A 307 -0.31 1.35 14.77
N ALA A 308 -0.96 1.20 13.63
CA ALA A 308 -2.24 0.49 13.52
C ALA A 308 -2.12 -0.99 13.93
N ASP A 309 -1.08 -1.69 13.46
CA ASP A 309 -0.82 -3.10 13.86
C ASP A 309 -0.53 -3.22 15.35
N THR A 310 0.21 -2.26 15.90
CA THR A 310 0.50 -2.24 17.34
C THR A 310 -0.77 -2.07 18.16
N LEU A 311 -1.63 -1.11 17.79
CA LEU A 311 -2.93 -0.92 18.44
C LEU A 311 -3.84 -2.15 18.26
N ALA A 312 -3.84 -2.76 17.08
CA ALA A 312 -4.66 -3.94 16.78
C ALA A 312 -4.35 -5.13 17.69
N ARG A 313 -3.09 -5.26 18.13
CA ARG A 313 -2.63 -6.30 19.07
C ARG A 313 -2.93 -5.97 20.53
N THR A 314 -2.99 -4.69 20.90
CA THR A 314 -3.10 -4.27 22.30
C THR A 314 -4.51 -3.94 22.75
N VAL A 315 -5.38 -3.46 21.85
CA VAL A 315 -6.71 -2.93 22.22
C VAL A 315 -7.69 -4.01 22.67
N ALA A 316 -7.63 -5.22 22.10
CA ALA A 316 -8.54 -6.32 22.42
C ALA A 316 -7.83 -7.59 22.90
N ALA A 317 -6.62 -7.46 23.45
CA ALA A 317 -5.85 -8.59 23.96
C ALA A 317 -6.70 -9.44 24.95
N PRO A 318 -6.71 -10.79 24.81
CA PRO A 318 -5.82 -11.62 24.00
C PRO A 318 -6.25 -11.82 22.54
N ALA A 319 -7.41 -11.31 22.11
CA ALA A 319 -7.83 -11.39 20.72
C ALA A 319 -7.12 -10.32 19.87
N GLU A 320 -6.60 -10.72 18.71
CA GLU A 320 -5.99 -9.78 17.77
C GLU A 320 -7.01 -9.32 16.73
N ILE A 321 -7.20 -8.00 16.63
CA ILE A 321 -8.08 -7.42 15.61
C ILE A 321 -7.32 -7.41 14.27
N PRO A 322 -7.95 -7.77 13.14
CA PRO A 322 -7.36 -7.55 11.83
C PRO A 322 -7.03 -6.07 11.59
N VAL A 323 -5.78 -5.79 11.22
CA VAL A 323 -5.29 -4.40 11.06
C VAL A 323 -6.04 -3.65 9.97
N GLY A 324 -6.53 -4.32 8.92
CA GLY A 324 -7.30 -3.68 7.85
C GLY A 324 -8.64 -3.12 8.31
N LEU A 325 -9.23 -3.66 9.38
CA LEU A 325 -10.42 -3.06 10.02
C LEU A 325 -10.07 -1.72 10.68
N LEU A 326 -8.97 -1.67 11.43
CA LEU A 326 -8.53 -0.42 12.08
C LEU A 326 -8.19 0.66 11.04
N THR A 327 -7.47 0.32 9.98
CA THR A 327 -7.13 1.30 8.94
C THR A 327 -8.38 1.80 8.20
N SER A 328 -9.39 0.94 8.02
CA SER A 328 -10.68 1.33 7.42
C SER A 328 -11.50 2.22 8.34
N LEU A 329 -11.51 1.94 9.65
CA LEU A 329 -12.16 2.78 10.66
C LEU A 329 -11.53 4.17 10.77
N LEU A 330 -10.23 4.31 10.44
CA LEU A 330 -9.59 5.62 10.34
C LEU A 330 -9.88 6.31 8.99
N GLY A 331 -9.77 5.56 7.89
CA GLY A 331 -9.89 6.10 6.54
C GLY A 331 -11.31 6.55 6.18
N GLY A 332 -12.33 5.73 6.49
CA GLY A 332 -13.72 5.99 6.12
C GLY A 332 -14.26 7.31 6.68
N PRO A 333 -14.23 7.53 8.01
CA PRO A 333 -14.66 8.79 8.62
C PRO A 333 -13.87 10.01 8.13
N TYR A 334 -12.56 9.86 7.92
CA TYR A 334 -11.74 10.95 7.38
C TYR A 334 -12.20 11.38 5.98
N PHE A 335 -12.48 10.41 5.09
CA PHE A 335 -12.97 10.70 3.75
C PHE A 335 -14.36 11.32 3.74
N LEU A 336 -15.27 10.82 4.59
CA LEU A 336 -16.59 11.41 4.77
C LEU A 336 -16.48 12.86 5.26
N TYR A 337 -15.63 13.13 6.24
CA TYR A 337 -15.37 14.48 6.74
C TYR A 337 -14.88 15.43 5.63
N LEU A 338 -13.93 14.98 4.80
CA LEU A 338 -13.45 15.78 3.67
C LEU A 338 -14.54 16.07 2.63
N LEU A 339 -15.38 15.08 2.32
CA LEU A 339 -16.50 15.25 1.39
C LEU A 339 -17.47 16.31 1.91
N MET A 340 -17.80 16.28 3.20
CA MET A 340 -18.67 17.26 3.85
C MET A 340 -18.07 18.68 3.84
N ARG A 341 -16.75 18.80 3.95
CA ARG A 341 -16.07 20.11 4.00
C ARG A 341 -15.96 20.77 2.62
N ARG A 342 -16.00 19.99 1.53
CA ARG A 342 -15.83 20.47 0.15
C ARG A 342 -17.08 21.17 -0.40
N ASN A 343 -18.22 21.07 0.28
CA ASN A 343 -19.46 21.80 -0.02
C ASN A 343 -19.53 23.23 0.57
N ARG A 344 -18.38 23.87 0.86
CA ARG A 344 -18.32 25.30 1.29
C ARG A 344 -17.67 26.23 0.26
N ALA A 345 -17.80 25.92 -1.04
CA ALA A 345 -17.53 26.88 -2.10
C ALA A 345 -18.87 27.31 -2.71
N CYS A 346 -19.22 28.58 -2.49
CA CYS A 346 -20.27 29.30 -3.20
C CYS A 346 -19.96 29.40 -4.70
#